data_AF-B9GCH0-F1
#
_entry.id   AF-B9GCH0-F1
#
_cell.length_a   1.000
_cell.length_b   1.000
_cell.length_c   1.000
_cell.angle_alpha   90.00
_cell.angle_beta   90.00
_cell.angle_gamma   90.00
#
_symmetry.space_group_name_H-M   'P 1'
#
loop_
_entity.id
_entity.type
_entity.pdbx_description
1 polymer ?
#
loop_
_entity_poly.entity_id
_entity_poly.type
_entity_poly.pdbx_seq_one_letter_code
_entity_poly.pdbx_strand_id
1 'polypeptide(L)'
;MPFAAYCFDHILFDPKQLLYKPCAFVTNRSGMQNGVETCGKPVLTGITPSRCSDHDPKSQRLVIEALKKVGIDLHLTSNGVPKLNLLICETVRQIQRKRKMQLNGAKNAPFHRSSD
;
A
#
# COMPACT_ATOMS: atom_id res chain seq x y z
N MET A 1 29.27 3.10 -11.83
CA MET A 1 28.64 2.68 -13.09
C MET A 1 29.57 3.10 -14.23
N PRO A 2 30.53 2.25 -14.64
CA PRO A 2 31.40 2.61 -15.75
C PRO A 2 30.54 2.75 -17.02
N PHE A 3 30.72 3.84 -17.77
CA PHE A 3 30.02 4.20 -19.03
C PHE A 3 28.60 4.78 -18.96
N ALA A 4 28.01 5.00 -17.78
CA ALA A 4 26.74 5.75 -17.71
C ALA A 4 27.00 7.27 -17.72
N ALA A 5 26.26 8.02 -18.55
CA ALA A 5 26.34 9.49 -18.60
C ALA A 5 25.80 10.17 -17.33
N TYR A 6 25.02 9.44 -16.53
CA TYR A 6 24.38 9.93 -15.30
C TYR A 6 24.77 9.04 -14.12
N CYS A 7 25.04 9.66 -12.96
CA CYS A 7 25.19 8.93 -11.70
C CYS A 7 23.83 8.43 -11.21
N PHE A 8 23.81 7.62 -10.14
CA PHE A 8 22.56 7.10 -9.58
C PHE A 8 21.58 8.23 -9.22
N ASP A 9 22.04 9.29 -8.55
CA ASP A 9 21.19 10.40 -8.14
C ASP A 9 20.62 11.21 -9.32
N HIS A 10 21.30 11.20 -10.46
CA HIS A 10 20.91 11.92 -11.67
C HIS A 10 20.32 11.02 -12.75
N ILE A 11 20.15 9.73 -12.48
CA ILE A 11 19.82 8.73 -13.49
C ILE A 11 18.45 8.93 -14.13
N LEU A 12 17.58 9.71 -13.48
CA LEU A 12 16.25 10.09 -13.98
C LEU A 12 16.28 11.27 -14.96
N PHE A 13 17.41 11.97 -15.09
CA PHE A 13 17.60 13.01 -16.12
C PHE A 13 17.99 12.42 -17.48
N ASP A 14 18.32 11.14 -17.55
CA ASP A 14 18.56 10.45 -18.81
C ASP A 14 17.24 10.31 -19.58
N PRO A 15 17.09 10.95 -20.76
CA PRO A 15 15.87 10.85 -21.55
C PRO A 15 15.61 9.43 -22.08
N LYS A 16 16.62 8.55 -22.07
CA LYS A 16 16.52 7.14 -22.46
C LYS A 16 16.38 6.21 -21.25
N GLN A 17 16.15 6.75 -20.05
CA GLN A 17 15.95 5.96 -18.85
C GLN A 17 14.67 5.11 -18.94
N LEU A 18 14.82 3.78 -18.94
CA LEU A 18 13.71 2.83 -18.91
C LEU A 18 13.70 1.98 -17.62
N LEU A 19 14.87 1.80 -17.00
CA LEU A 19 15.05 0.91 -15.86
C LEU A 19 14.61 1.56 -14.54
N TYR A 20 14.78 2.88 -14.41
CA TYR A 20 14.44 3.62 -13.20
C TYR A 20 13.29 4.62 -13.43
N LYS A 21 12.48 4.79 -12.39
CA LYS A 21 11.41 5.78 -12.29
C LYS A 21 11.49 6.47 -10.91
N PRO A 22 10.93 7.68 -10.74
CA PRO A 22 10.94 8.34 -9.45
C PRO A 22 10.07 7.61 -8.41
N CYS A 23 10.53 7.60 -7.17
CA CYS A 23 9.77 7.21 -5.99
C CYS A 23 8.55 8.12 -5.86
N ALA A 24 7.36 7.52 -5.93
CA ALA A 24 6.07 8.20 -5.88
C ALA A 24 5.53 8.38 -4.45
N PHE A 25 6.37 8.17 -3.43
CA PHE A 25 5.95 8.38 -2.05
C PHE A 25 5.77 9.88 -1.78
N VAL A 26 4.57 10.26 -1.33
CA VAL A 26 4.21 11.63 -0.98
C VAL A 26 4.86 12.01 0.36
N THR A 27 5.65 13.07 0.34
CA THR A 27 6.22 13.71 1.52
C THR A 27 5.52 15.04 1.77
N ASN A 28 4.83 15.13 2.91
CA ASN A 28 4.31 16.42 3.38
C ASN A 28 5.49 17.22 3.92
N ARG A 29 5.99 18.19 3.15
CA ARG A 29 7.00 19.14 3.65
C ARG A 29 6.26 20.23 4.41
N SER A 30 6.43 20.27 5.74
CA SER A 30 5.90 21.34 6.59
C SER A 30 6.51 22.68 6.16
N GLY A 31 5.77 23.46 5.36
CA GLY A 31 6.21 24.79 4.91
C GLY A 31 5.80 25.17 3.49
N MET A 32 5.39 24.23 2.64
CA MET A 32 4.91 24.54 1.29
C MET A 32 3.39 24.56 1.26
N GLN A 33 2.82 25.75 1.04
CA GLN A 33 1.38 26.03 1.17
C GLN A 33 0.50 25.29 0.16
N ASN A 34 1.06 24.75 -0.95
CA ASN A 34 0.29 24.16 -2.05
C ASN A 34 0.99 23.01 -2.82
N GLY A 35 2.05 22.40 -2.29
CA GLY A 35 2.84 21.41 -3.04
C GLY A 35 2.90 20.06 -2.34
N VAL A 36 2.15 19.07 -2.85
CA VAL A 36 2.44 17.66 -2.55
C VAL A 36 3.75 17.31 -3.25
N GLU A 37 4.85 17.23 -2.49
CA GLU A 37 6.14 16.81 -3.02
C GLU A 37 6.26 15.28 -2.96
N THR A 38 6.75 14.68 -4.04
CA THR A 38 7.12 13.26 -4.06
C THR A 38 8.61 13.09 -3.77
N CYS A 39 8.97 11.98 -3.13
CA CYS A 39 10.36 11.66 -2.79
C CYS A 39 11.34 11.76 -3.97
N GLY A 40 10.95 11.35 -5.17
CA GLY A 40 11.77 11.53 -6.39
C GLY A 40 13.00 10.64 -6.50
N LYS A 41 13.42 9.92 -5.43
CA LYS A 41 14.56 8.99 -5.49
C LYS A 41 14.37 7.94 -6.60
N PRO A 42 15.42 7.54 -7.35
CA PRO A 42 15.32 6.51 -8.37
C PRO A 42 14.91 5.15 -7.78
N VAL A 43 13.94 4.50 -8.42
CA VAL A 43 13.43 3.16 -8.07
C VAL A 43 13.30 2.35 -9.35
N LEU A 44 13.52 1.04 -9.31
CA LEU A 44 13.33 0.18 -10.49
C LEU A 44 11.87 0.21 -10.99
N THR A 45 11.69 0.27 -12.31
CA THR A 45 10.36 0.33 -12.94
C THR A 45 9.47 -0.85 -12.58
N GLY A 46 10.05 -2.04 -12.35
CA GLY A 46 9.33 -3.25 -11.95
C GLY A 46 8.82 -3.24 -10.50
N ILE A 47 9.29 -2.32 -9.65
CA ILE A 47 8.81 -2.23 -8.27
C ILE A 47 7.44 -1.55 -8.25
N THR A 48 6.46 -2.25 -7.69
CA THR A 48 5.09 -1.77 -7.51
C THR A 48 4.68 -2.00 -6.07
N PRO A 49 4.31 -0.94 -5.32
CA PRO A 49 4.25 0.48 -5.71
C PRO A 49 5.64 1.12 -5.86
N SER A 50 5.77 2.21 -6.63
CA SER A 50 7.05 2.92 -6.86
C SER A 50 7.58 3.56 -5.57
N ARG A 51 8.32 2.79 -4.75
CA ARG A 51 8.84 3.22 -3.46
C ARG A 51 10.31 2.83 -3.33
N CYS A 52 11.14 3.75 -2.85
CA CYS A 52 12.53 3.44 -2.53
C CYS A 52 12.62 2.61 -1.23
N SER A 53 13.80 2.08 -0.95
CA SER A 53 14.10 1.28 0.25
C SER A 53 13.66 1.93 1.56
N ASP A 54 13.74 3.25 1.64
CA ASP A 54 13.41 4.01 2.85
C ASP A 54 11.88 4.16 3.01
N HIS A 55 11.17 4.24 1.90
CA HIS A 55 9.74 4.52 1.86
C HIS A 55 8.87 3.26 1.77
N ASP A 56 9.38 2.12 1.29
CA ASP A 56 8.65 0.86 1.29
C ASP A 56 8.19 0.42 2.70
N PRO A 57 9.07 0.26 3.70
CA PRO A 57 8.65 -0.14 5.04
C PRO A 57 7.76 0.92 5.72
N LYS A 58 8.04 2.21 5.51
CA LYS A 58 7.23 3.31 6.04
C LYS A 58 5.80 3.25 5.49
N SER A 59 5.67 3.01 4.19
CA SER A 59 4.36 2.92 3.55
C SER A 59 3.54 1.73 4.03
N GLN A 60 4.18 0.58 4.24
CA GLN A 60 3.52 -0.62 4.76
C GLN A 60 3.01 -0.37 6.19
N ARG A 61 3.79 0.33 7.04
CA ARG A 61 3.34 0.73 8.38
C ARG A 61 2.11 1.63 8.35
N LEU A 62 2.09 2.64 7.47
CA LEU A 62 0.92 3.53 7.30
C LEU A 62 -0.32 2.76 6.85
N VAL A 63 -0.16 1.78 5.96
CA VAL A 63 -1.26 0.90 5.53
C VAL A 63 -1.77 0.08 6.71
N ILE A 64 -0.90 -0.54 7.49
CA ILE A 64 -1.28 -1.32 8.68
C ILE A 64 -2.04 -0.44 9.68
N GLU A 65 -1.57 0.78 9.93
CA GLU A 65 -2.22 1.73 10.84
C GLU A 65 -3.62 2.13 10.34
N ALA A 66 -3.75 2.45 9.04
CA ALA A 66 -5.03 2.79 8.44
C ALA A 66 -6.02 1.62 8.52
N LEU A 67 -5.55 0.38 8.33
CA LEU A 67 -6.37 -0.82 8.45
C LEU A 67 -6.83 -1.06 9.89
N LYS A 68 -5.96 -0.86 10.87
CA LYS A 68 -6.32 -0.92 12.30
C LYS A 68 -7.40 0.10 12.65
N LYS A 69 -7.31 1.33 12.13
CA LYS A 69 -8.33 2.38 12.35
C LYS A 69 -9.72 1.99 11.85
N VAL A 70 -9.81 1.15 10.81
CA VAL A 70 -11.10 0.63 10.30
C VAL A 70 -11.50 -0.72 10.88
N GLY A 71 -10.83 -1.19 11.95
CA GLY A 71 -11.16 -2.43 12.64
C GLY A 71 -10.78 -3.70 11.87
N ILE A 72 -9.74 -3.63 11.05
CA ILE A 72 -9.07 -4.78 10.41
C ILE A 72 -7.76 -4.99 11.17
N ASP A 73 -7.73 -5.98 12.06
CA ASP A 73 -6.50 -6.37 12.75
C ASP A 73 -5.75 -7.40 11.91
N LEU A 74 -4.54 -7.05 11.51
CA LEU A 74 -3.65 -7.87 10.72
C LEU A 74 -2.73 -8.61 11.69
N HIS A 75 -3.11 -9.83 12.07
CA HIS A 75 -2.29 -10.68 12.93
C HIS A 75 -1.13 -11.27 12.12
N LEU A 76 -0.09 -10.47 11.93
CA LEU A 76 1.06 -10.81 11.11
C LEU A 76 2.03 -11.62 11.97
N THR A 77 2.16 -12.91 11.69
CA THR A 77 2.94 -13.88 12.46
C THR A 77 4.46 -13.78 12.23
N SER A 78 4.93 -12.69 11.62
CA SER A 78 6.32 -12.51 11.19
C SER A 78 6.90 -11.27 11.85
N ASN A 79 8.10 -11.40 12.41
CA ASN A 79 8.84 -10.34 13.12
C ASN A 79 9.31 -9.18 12.21
N GLY A 80 8.76 -9.04 11.01
CA GLY A 80 9.12 -8.02 10.02
C GLY A 80 7.89 -7.34 9.40
N VAL A 81 8.10 -6.17 8.78
CA VAL A 81 7.03 -5.49 8.05
C VAL A 81 6.62 -6.38 6.86
N PRO A 82 5.36 -6.84 6.78
CA PRO A 82 4.95 -7.74 5.72
C PRO A 82 4.83 -7.00 4.41
N LYS A 83 5.23 -7.70 3.34
CA LYS A 83 5.05 -7.22 1.97
C LYS A 83 3.61 -6.80 1.73
N LEU A 84 3.43 -5.71 0.98
CA LEU A 84 2.11 -5.13 0.69
C LEU A 84 1.11 -6.13 0.11
N ASN A 85 1.56 -7.08 -0.73
CA ASN A 85 0.69 -8.10 -1.31
C ASN A 85 0.04 -8.99 -0.23
N LEU A 86 0.76 -9.33 0.84
CA LEU A 86 0.21 -10.11 1.96
C LEU A 86 -0.85 -9.32 2.72
N LEU A 87 -0.63 -8.02 2.93
CA LEU A 87 -1.61 -7.12 3.55
C LEU A 87 -2.91 -7.08 2.72
N ILE A 88 -2.79 -6.92 1.40
CA ILE A 88 -3.95 -6.91 0.49
C ILE A 88 -4.70 -8.26 0.55
N CYS A 89 -4.00 -9.39 0.46
CA CYS A 89 -4.62 -10.71 0.53
C CYS A 89 -5.37 -10.94 1.85
N GLU A 90 -4.77 -10.55 2.99
CA GLU A 90 -5.37 -10.68 4.31
C GLU A 90 -6.63 -9.83 4.45
N THR A 91 -6.57 -8.57 4.04
CA THR A 91 -7.73 -7.67 4.11
C THR A 91 -8.89 -8.14 3.24
N VAL A 92 -8.62 -8.58 2.00
CA VAL A 92 -9.64 -9.17 1.12
C VAL A 92 -10.30 -10.38 1.78
N ARG A 93 -9.51 -11.26 2.41
CA ARG A 93 -10.06 -12.44 3.10
C ARG A 93 -10.94 -12.06 4.28
N GLN A 94 -10.56 -11.07 5.08
CA GLN A 94 -11.39 -10.58 6.18
C GLN A 94 -12.69 -9.95 5.69
N ILE A 95 -12.64 -9.15 4.61
CA ILE A 95 -13.84 -8.57 3.98
C ILE A 95 -14.79 -9.67 3.50
N GLN A 96 -14.27 -10.67 2.78
CA GLN A 96 -15.06 -11.80 2.29
C GLN A 96 -15.67 -12.59 3.45
N ARG A 97 -14.92 -12.83 4.53
CA ARG A 97 -15.41 -13.52 5.73
C ARG A 97 -16.56 -12.76 6.39
N LYS A 98 -16.41 -11.44 6.60
CA LYS A 98 -17.46 -10.58 7.17
C LYS A 98 -18.74 -10.62 6.32
N ARG A 99 -18.62 -10.52 4.99
CA ARG A 99 -19.76 -10.61 4.06
C ARG A 99 -20.46 -11.97 4.10
N LYS A 100 -19.70 -13.07 4.17
CA LYS A 100 -20.27 -14.42 4.29
C LYS A 100 -21.03 -14.60 5.61
N MET A 101 -20.51 -14.09 6.72
CA MET A 101 -21.20 -14.13 8.01
C MET A 101 -22.51 -13.34 7.98
N GLN A 102 -22.53 -12.15 7.37
CA GLN A 102 -23.75 -11.36 7.20
C GLN A 102 -24.78 -12.09 6.32
N LEU A 103 -24.35 -12.70 5.22
CA LEU A 103 -25.23 -13.48 4.34
C LEU A 103 -25.80 -14.72 5.04
N ASN A 104 -24.97 -15.45 5.80
CA ASN A 104 -25.42 -16.64 6.53
C ASN A 104 -26.30 -16.27 7.74
N GLY A 105 -26.03 -15.14 8.41
CA GLY A 105 -26.91 -14.60 9.44
C GLY A 105 -28.28 -14.19 8.89
N ALA A 106 -28.33 -13.57 7.70
CA ALA A 106 -29.58 -13.24 7.02
C ALA A 106 -30.39 -14.48 6.60
N LYS A 107 -29.72 -15.57 6.20
CA LYS A 107 -30.38 -16.85 5.87
C LYS A 107 -30.94 -17.58 7.09
N ASN A 108 -30.40 -17.33 8.28
CA ASN A 108 -30.83 -17.94 9.54
C ASN A 108 -31.78 -17.05 10.36
N ALA A 109 -32.19 -15.89 9.83
CA ALA A 109 -33.19 -15.04 10.47
C ALA A 109 -34.58 -15.74 10.39
N PRO A 110 -35.34 -15.85 11.50
CA PRO A 110 -36.67 -16.42 11.45
C PRO A 110 -37.55 -15.55 10.54
N PHE A 111 -38.18 -16.18 9.54
CA PHE A 111 -39.33 -15.57 8.87
C PHE A 111 -40.43 -15.36 9.91
N HIS A 112 -40.52 -14.16 10.48
CA HIS A 112 -41.72 -13.74 11.18
C HIS A 112 -42.82 -13.55 10.13
N ARG A 113 -43.61 -14.60 9.91
CA ARG A 113 -44.84 -14.55 9.14
C ARG A 113 -45.91 -13.97 10.06
N SER A 114 -46.17 -12.67 9.95
CA SER A 114 -47.33 -12.05 10.59
C SER A 114 -48.58 -12.55 9.85
N SER A 115 -49.43 -13.30 10.54
CA SER A 115 -50.82 -13.52 10.14
C SER A 115 -51.65 -12.37 10.72
N ASP A 116 -52.31 -11.62 9.83
CA ASP A 116 -53.57 -10.91 10.10
C ASP A 116 -54.67 -11.60 9.29
#